data_AF-A0A7C3QJP4-F1
#
_entry.id   AF-A0A7C3QJP4-F1
#
_cell.length_a   1.000
_cell.length_b   1.000
_cell.length_c   1.000
_cell.angle_alpha   90.00
_cell.angle_beta   90.00
_cell.angle_gamma   90.00
#
_symmetry.space_group_name_H-M   'P 1'
#
loop_
_entity.id
_entity.type
_entity.pdbx_description
1 polymer ?
#
loop_
_entity_poly.entity_id
_entity_poly.type
_entity_poly.pdbx_seq_one_letter_code
_entity_poly.pdbx_strand_id
1 'polypeptide(L)'
;MRNRLSRITHHAARSGGQPEMWKKAVKWIAGILLGILALLLLVFAVAALTPIETDPDVGEDHGAGASSVQPSYTGLLRQFPPLNEPPDNPTTPEKAELGRLLFFDPILSQNNDRSCATCHQPDLGLGDGRATALGMDGADLPRNTPTLWNVGYAQNLFWDGRLQSLEAQAELPLTHPNEMGVTDTGAVVAEVAAIPEYREKIQAIWENGVTLENIERALAAFQRTLITDVSPFDRYAAGDFDALTPQQRRGLTLFRSGATRCFECHTAPTFAGDTFRVIGVPSDDPGRAGVSDDGDFGAFKIPTLRNIALTAPYMHNGSMETLEEVLDFYADGGGRAHGIENVDVFVQGFEMNDQERADLVAFLYALTDESRLPEIPAAVPSGLPVIAPQENPARDLAAQYNAGGSSGQEITGREAQVIRVQAGETIQAAVDRAQPGDTIEIPYGVYNERVVVDMNDITLIGVPDERGVFPVLDGQGKLTEGIIASGNNFSVGTLHVRNYTDNGVIVEGVTDVYFHDIFAENTGTYGVYPVKSTNVLIERVEVTGVDDAGIYAGQCENVVVRDSIVYGNVLGIEL
;
A
#
# COMPACT_ATOMS: atom_id res chain seq x y z
N MET A 1 15.21 -25.53 44.78
CA MET A 1 14.40 -24.39 45.30
C MET A 1 13.58 -24.73 46.57
N ARG A 2 14.14 -25.49 47.53
CA ARG A 2 13.37 -25.97 48.70
C ARG A 2 13.91 -25.49 50.06
N ASN A 3 14.66 -24.38 50.09
CA ASN A 3 15.38 -23.93 51.30
C ASN A 3 15.35 -22.40 51.56
N ARG A 4 14.32 -21.67 51.12
CA ARG A 4 14.21 -20.22 51.38
C ARG A 4 12.84 -19.70 51.86
N LEU A 5 11.96 -20.59 52.34
CA LEU A 5 10.62 -20.20 52.84
C LEU A 5 10.37 -20.49 54.33
N SER A 6 11.34 -21.03 55.08
CA SER A 6 11.15 -21.36 56.50
C SER A 6 11.58 -20.27 57.49
N ARG A 7 11.87 -19.04 57.05
CA ARG A 7 12.41 -17.97 57.92
C ARG A 7 11.50 -16.77 58.17
N ILE A 8 10.25 -16.78 57.69
CA ILE A 8 9.33 -15.63 57.92
C ILE A 8 8.24 -15.94 58.97
N THR A 9 8.09 -17.20 59.42
CA THR A 9 7.00 -17.57 60.34
C THR A 9 7.36 -17.52 61.84
N HIS A 10 8.50 -16.95 62.24
CA HIS A 10 8.94 -16.96 63.65
C HIS A 10 9.14 -15.58 64.33
N HIS A 11 8.60 -14.49 63.79
CA HIS A 11 8.72 -13.17 64.43
C HIS A 11 7.42 -12.35 64.59
N ALA A 12 6.26 -13.00 64.56
CA ALA A 12 4.95 -12.34 64.76
C ALA A 12 4.15 -12.88 65.95
N ALA A 13 4.82 -13.41 66.98
CA ALA A 13 4.15 -13.98 68.17
C ALA A 13 4.42 -13.22 69.48
N ARG A 14 4.95 -11.98 69.43
CA ARG A 14 5.15 -11.15 70.63
C ARG A 14 4.97 -9.65 70.35
N SER A 15 3.73 -9.22 70.15
CA SER A 15 3.30 -7.85 70.49
C SER A 15 1.79 -7.84 70.67
N GLY A 16 1.34 -7.84 71.92
CA GLY A 16 -0.06 -7.68 72.29
C GLY A 16 -0.55 -6.27 71.99
N GLY A 17 -1.14 -6.09 70.82
CA GLY A 17 -1.83 -4.88 70.34
C GLY A 17 -1.83 -4.89 68.81
N GLN A 18 -2.93 -4.82 68.06
CA GLN A 18 -4.31 -4.47 68.36
C GLN A 18 -5.21 -5.24 67.35
N PRO A 19 -6.06 -6.18 67.79
CA PRO A 19 -7.01 -6.87 66.90
C PRO A 19 -8.02 -5.89 66.26
N GLU A 20 -8.27 -4.76 66.93
CA GLU A 20 -9.20 -3.73 66.47
C GLU A 20 -8.66 -2.89 65.30
N MET A 21 -7.34 -2.67 65.19
CA MET A 21 -6.81 -1.93 64.04
C MET A 21 -6.79 -2.74 62.76
N TRP A 22 -6.54 -4.05 62.83
CA TRP A 22 -6.64 -4.92 61.66
C TRP A 22 -8.08 -5.03 61.16
N LYS A 23 -9.06 -5.18 62.06
CA LYS A 23 -10.49 -5.18 61.70
C LYS A 23 -10.93 -3.84 61.10
N LYS A 24 -10.42 -2.72 61.62
CA LYS A 24 -10.67 -1.38 61.04
C LYS A 24 -10.03 -1.25 59.66
N ALA A 25 -8.79 -1.70 59.48
CA ALA A 25 -8.10 -1.67 58.18
C ALA A 25 -8.80 -2.52 57.12
N VAL A 26 -9.23 -3.74 57.47
CA VAL A 26 -9.98 -4.63 56.56
C VAL A 26 -11.32 -4.02 56.17
N LYS A 27 -12.04 -3.41 57.13
CA LYS A 27 -13.29 -2.66 56.82
C LYS A 27 -13.03 -1.45 55.94
N TRP A 28 -11.92 -0.75 56.13
CA TRP A 28 -11.52 0.39 55.32
C TRP A 28 -11.18 -0.01 53.88
N ILE A 29 -10.39 -1.08 53.69
CA ILE A 29 -10.03 -1.61 52.38
C ILE A 29 -11.27 -2.16 51.65
N ALA A 30 -12.15 -2.89 52.35
CA ALA A 30 -13.41 -3.36 51.78
C ALA A 30 -14.30 -2.19 51.34
N GLY A 31 -14.34 -1.10 52.11
CA GLY A 31 -15.05 0.13 51.75
C GLY A 31 -14.47 0.81 50.50
N ILE A 32 -13.14 0.87 50.37
CA ILE A 32 -12.48 1.39 49.16
C ILE A 32 -12.79 0.52 47.95
N LEU A 33 -12.68 -0.80 48.08
CA LEU A 33 -12.96 -1.72 46.97
C LEU A 33 -14.42 -1.67 46.52
N LEU A 34 -15.37 -1.56 47.47
CA LEU A 34 -16.78 -1.33 47.15
C LEU A 34 -17.01 0.03 46.48
N GLY A 35 -16.29 1.07 46.91
CA GLY A 35 -16.32 2.38 46.27
C GLY A 35 -15.79 2.36 44.83
N ILE A 36 -14.68 1.66 44.60
CA ILE A 36 -14.09 1.47 43.25
C ILE A 36 -15.05 0.65 42.38
N LEU A 37 -15.63 -0.43 42.90
CA LEU A 37 -16.59 -1.24 42.16
C LEU A 37 -17.86 -0.45 41.82
N ALA A 38 -18.37 0.35 42.76
CA ALA A 38 -19.51 1.23 42.51
C ALA A 38 -19.18 2.32 41.48
N LEU A 39 -17.95 2.87 41.50
CA LEU A 39 -17.48 3.83 40.52
C LEU A 39 -17.34 3.19 39.14
N LEU A 40 -16.79 1.98 39.05
CA LEU A 40 -16.68 1.23 37.79
C LEU A 40 -18.06 0.90 37.23
N LEU A 41 -18.98 0.42 38.07
CA LEU A 41 -20.36 0.16 37.65
C LEU A 41 -21.08 1.45 37.23
N LEU A 42 -20.79 2.59 37.88
CA LEU A 42 -21.31 3.88 37.47
C LEU A 42 -20.70 4.33 36.13
N VAL A 43 -19.40 4.13 35.90
CA VAL A 43 -18.74 4.42 34.62
C VAL A 43 -19.32 3.55 33.51
N PHE A 44 -19.53 2.25 33.75
CA PHE A 44 -20.19 1.36 32.79
C PHE A 44 -21.65 1.73 32.55
N ALA A 45 -22.39 2.14 33.58
CA ALA A 45 -23.77 2.59 33.44
C ALA A 45 -23.86 3.93 32.69
N VAL A 46 -22.92 4.85 32.93
CA VAL A 46 -22.82 6.12 32.19
C VAL A 46 -22.40 5.85 30.74
N ALA A 47 -21.41 4.99 30.49
CA ALA A 47 -21.02 4.57 29.15
C ALA A 47 -22.16 3.88 28.37
N ALA A 48 -23.00 3.12 29.07
CA ALA A 48 -24.19 2.48 28.49
C ALA A 48 -25.38 3.43 28.26
N LEU A 49 -25.37 4.62 28.87
CA LEU A 49 -26.43 5.65 28.77
C LEU A 49 -26.00 6.87 27.94
N THR A 50 -24.71 7.06 27.71
CA THR A 50 -24.20 7.98 26.69
C THR A 50 -24.43 7.32 25.33
N PRO A 51 -25.25 7.89 24.43
CA PRO A 51 -25.20 7.47 23.05
C PRO A 51 -23.74 7.65 22.62
N ILE A 52 -23.09 6.55 22.23
CA ILE A 52 -21.87 6.62 21.47
C ILE A 52 -22.23 7.54 20.31
N GLU A 53 -21.56 8.70 20.20
CA GLU A 53 -21.51 9.38 18.91
C GLU A 53 -20.96 8.33 17.98
N THR A 54 -21.85 7.69 17.22
CA THR A 54 -21.46 6.90 16.07
C THR A 54 -20.54 7.82 15.32
N ASP A 55 -19.29 7.39 15.11
CA ASP A 55 -18.40 8.07 14.21
C ASP A 55 -19.23 8.49 12.99
N PRO A 56 -19.08 9.74 12.51
CA PRO A 56 -19.78 10.16 11.31
C PRO A 56 -19.61 9.07 10.27
N ASP A 57 -20.74 8.59 9.72
CA ASP A 57 -20.81 7.50 8.76
C ASP A 57 -19.61 7.59 7.81
N VAL A 58 -18.59 6.77 8.10
CA VAL A 58 -17.36 6.70 7.30
C VAL A 58 -17.82 5.91 6.10
N GLY A 59 -18.39 6.62 5.12
CA GLY A 59 -19.14 6.02 4.03
C GLY A 59 -18.37 4.85 3.46
N GLU A 60 -18.99 3.66 3.50
CA GLU A 60 -18.57 2.33 3.02
C GLU A 60 -17.16 2.19 2.38
N ASP A 61 -16.10 2.70 3.01
CA ASP A 61 -14.74 2.63 2.48
C ASP A 61 -14.14 1.30 2.92
N HIS A 62 -14.45 0.30 2.09
CA HIS A 62 -13.74 -0.95 1.93
C HIS A 62 -12.25 -0.80 2.25
N GLY A 63 -11.79 -1.46 3.33
CA GLY A 63 -10.37 -1.59 3.65
C GLY A 63 -9.56 -2.07 2.47
N ALA A 64 -8.25 -1.83 2.48
CA ALA A 64 -7.34 -2.01 1.35
C ALA A 64 -7.54 -3.31 0.53
N GLY A 65 -8.12 -4.38 1.07
CA GLY A 65 -8.45 -5.61 0.35
C GLY A 65 -9.84 -5.86 -0.22
N ALA A 66 -10.84 -4.97 -0.12
CA ALA A 66 -12.17 -5.22 -0.69
C ALA A 66 -12.45 -4.41 -1.97
N SER A 67 -12.80 -5.06 -3.08
CA SER A 67 -13.05 -4.41 -4.38
C SER A 67 -14.13 -3.34 -4.25
N SER A 68 -13.87 -2.15 -4.81
CA SER A 68 -14.91 -1.09 -4.89
C SER A 68 -15.78 -1.24 -6.16
N VAL A 69 -15.56 -2.31 -6.94
CA VAL A 69 -16.25 -2.61 -8.20
C VAL A 69 -16.87 -4.00 -8.12
N GLN A 70 -18.11 -4.12 -8.60
CA GLN A 70 -18.86 -5.38 -8.64
C GLN A 70 -19.09 -5.86 -10.08
N PRO A 71 -18.97 -7.18 -10.37
CA PRO A 71 -18.54 -8.24 -9.46
C PRO A 71 -17.04 -8.15 -9.12
N SER A 72 -16.71 -8.40 -7.85
CA SER A 72 -15.34 -8.51 -7.37
C SER A 72 -14.72 -9.82 -7.87
N TYR A 73 -13.85 -9.80 -8.89
CA TYR A 73 -13.15 -11.00 -9.34
C TYR A 73 -11.92 -11.34 -8.49
N THR A 74 -11.27 -10.37 -7.88
CA THR A 74 -10.03 -10.59 -7.09
C THR A 74 -10.03 -9.88 -5.74
N GLY A 75 -11.07 -9.10 -5.42
CA GLY A 75 -11.05 -8.16 -4.30
C GLY A 75 -10.15 -6.93 -4.50
N LEU A 76 -9.38 -6.87 -5.59
CA LEU A 76 -8.35 -5.85 -5.80
C LEU A 76 -8.78 -4.70 -6.72
N LEU A 77 -9.84 -4.88 -7.50
CA LEU A 77 -10.28 -3.86 -8.45
C LEU A 77 -10.84 -2.64 -7.71
N ARG A 78 -10.24 -1.48 -7.94
CA ARG A 78 -10.68 -0.20 -7.37
C ARG A 78 -10.99 0.79 -8.47
N GLN A 79 -12.03 1.58 -8.24
CA GLN A 79 -12.31 2.73 -9.07
C GLN A 79 -11.25 3.80 -8.83
N PHE A 80 -10.64 4.31 -9.90
CA PHE A 80 -9.74 5.46 -9.79
C PHE A 80 -10.49 6.68 -9.23
N PRO A 81 -9.83 7.49 -8.37
CA PRO A 81 -10.43 8.73 -7.91
C PRO A 81 -10.71 9.66 -9.11
N PRO A 82 -11.62 10.64 -8.96
CA PRO A 82 -11.76 11.66 -9.98
C PRO A 82 -10.43 12.38 -10.20
N LEU A 83 -10.17 12.80 -11.44
CA LEU A 83 -9.02 13.64 -11.73
C LEU A 83 -9.13 14.96 -10.97
N ASN A 84 -8.00 15.50 -10.54
CA ASN A 84 -7.85 16.87 -10.06
C ASN A 84 -8.01 17.85 -11.24
N GLU A 85 -9.27 18.04 -11.61
CA GLU A 85 -9.70 18.82 -12.76
C GLU A 85 -10.63 19.95 -12.30
N PRO A 86 -10.15 21.21 -12.31
CA PRO A 86 -10.97 22.37 -12.02
C PRO A 86 -12.16 22.48 -13.01
N PRO A 87 -13.38 22.78 -12.55
CA PRO A 87 -14.55 22.88 -13.42
C PRO A 87 -14.43 23.92 -14.55
N ASP A 88 -13.57 24.92 -14.38
CA ASP A 88 -13.28 25.97 -15.35
C ASP A 88 -12.16 25.59 -16.34
N ASN A 89 -11.45 24.47 -16.12
CA ASN A 89 -10.48 23.91 -17.05
C ASN A 89 -10.61 22.39 -17.26
N PRO A 90 -11.74 21.92 -17.82
CA PRO A 90 -11.88 20.51 -18.17
C PRO A 90 -10.88 20.12 -19.26
N THR A 91 -10.38 18.89 -19.20
CA THR A 91 -9.47 18.31 -20.19
C THR A 91 -10.24 18.00 -21.47
N THR A 92 -9.76 18.53 -22.59
CA THR A 92 -10.25 18.17 -23.94
C THR A 92 -9.07 17.75 -24.81
N PRO A 93 -9.28 16.96 -25.87
CA PRO A 93 -8.21 16.57 -26.79
C PRO A 93 -7.44 17.76 -27.36
N GLU A 94 -8.12 18.88 -27.65
CA GLU A 94 -7.50 20.08 -28.20
C GLU A 94 -6.60 20.78 -27.18
N LYS A 95 -7.04 20.88 -25.91
CA LYS A 95 -6.23 21.43 -24.82
C LYS A 95 -5.04 20.54 -24.51
N ALA A 96 -5.24 19.23 -24.47
CA ALA A 96 -4.19 18.27 -24.20
C ALA A 96 -3.12 18.28 -25.30
N GLU A 97 -3.50 18.37 -26.58
CA GLU A 97 -2.52 18.47 -27.68
C GLU A 97 -1.77 19.79 -27.65
N LEU A 98 -2.45 20.91 -27.40
CA LEU A 98 -1.78 22.20 -27.21
C LEU A 98 -0.78 22.15 -26.04
N GLY A 99 -1.22 21.58 -24.91
CA GLY A 99 -0.38 21.37 -23.73
C GLY A 99 0.81 20.49 -24.01
N ARG A 100 0.63 19.41 -24.78
CA ARG A 100 1.72 18.52 -25.20
C ARG A 100 2.77 19.30 -26.00
N LEU A 101 2.36 20.07 -27.00
CA LEU A 101 3.30 20.89 -27.78
C LEU A 101 4.07 21.86 -26.88
N LEU A 102 3.40 22.58 -25.99
CA LEU A 102 4.02 23.51 -25.04
C LEU A 102 4.97 22.80 -24.05
N PHE A 103 4.62 21.61 -23.58
CA PHE A 103 5.41 20.82 -22.64
C PHE A 103 6.79 20.43 -23.20
N PHE A 104 6.86 20.19 -24.51
CA PHE A 104 8.09 19.85 -25.22
C PHE A 104 8.84 21.07 -25.78
N ASP A 105 8.20 22.25 -25.86
CA ASP A 105 8.76 23.43 -26.51
C ASP A 105 9.61 24.28 -25.53
N PRO A 106 10.92 24.47 -25.79
CA PRO A 106 11.77 25.28 -24.93
C PRO A 106 11.41 26.77 -24.84
N ILE A 107 10.49 27.26 -25.69
CA ILE A 107 10.05 28.66 -25.73
C ILE A 107 9.53 29.21 -24.40
N LEU A 108 9.13 28.31 -23.49
CA LEU A 108 8.65 28.70 -22.17
C LEU A 108 9.77 29.06 -21.18
N SER A 109 11.03 28.78 -21.51
CA SER A 109 12.17 29.09 -20.65
C SER A 109 12.83 30.43 -20.99
N GLN A 110 13.49 31.04 -20.01
CA GLN A 110 14.15 32.34 -20.15
C GLN A 110 15.17 32.41 -21.29
N ASN A 111 15.82 31.29 -21.61
CA ASN A 111 16.89 31.20 -22.60
C ASN A 111 16.51 30.35 -23.83
N ASN A 112 15.26 29.90 -23.94
CA ASN A 112 14.80 29.04 -25.03
C ASN A 112 15.60 27.73 -25.20
N ASP A 113 16.10 27.16 -24.09
CA ASP A 113 16.98 25.99 -24.05
C ASP A 113 16.49 24.84 -23.16
N ARG A 114 15.39 25.04 -22.41
CA ARG A 114 14.79 24.04 -21.51
C ARG A 114 13.27 24.00 -21.67
N SER A 115 12.70 22.81 -21.67
CA SER A 115 11.25 22.59 -21.62
C SER A 115 10.87 21.76 -20.40
N CYS A 116 9.56 21.59 -20.14
CA CYS A 116 9.09 20.71 -19.07
C CYS A 116 9.62 19.27 -19.26
N ALA A 117 9.69 18.83 -20.52
CA ALA A 117 10.22 17.52 -20.90
C ALA A 117 11.72 17.34 -20.63
N THR A 118 12.49 18.42 -20.38
CA THR A 118 13.90 18.30 -20.00
C THR A 118 14.06 17.62 -18.64
N CYS A 119 13.19 17.91 -17.67
CA CYS A 119 13.21 17.29 -16.35
C CYS A 119 12.19 16.15 -16.24
N HIS A 120 11.08 16.22 -16.96
CA HIS A 120 10.04 15.19 -16.98
C HIS A 120 10.08 14.42 -18.30
N GLN A 121 11.17 13.67 -18.49
CA GLN A 121 11.48 13.06 -19.76
C GLN A 121 10.68 11.75 -19.94
N PRO A 122 9.90 11.59 -21.05
CA PRO A 122 9.12 10.38 -21.27
C PRO A 122 9.97 9.10 -21.21
N ASP A 123 11.19 9.11 -21.78
CA ASP A 123 12.00 7.91 -21.79
C ASP A 123 12.53 7.51 -20.40
N LEU A 124 12.54 8.41 -19.41
CA LEU A 124 12.97 8.14 -18.04
C LEU A 124 11.80 8.16 -17.06
N GLY A 125 10.66 7.60 -17.48
CA GLY A 125 9.48 7.45 -16.63
C GLY A 125 8.84 8.77 -16.24
N LEU A 126 8.99 9.82 -17.05
CA LEU A 126 8.57 11.20 -16.76
C LEU A 126 9.27 11.83 -15.54
N GLY A 127 10.45 11.32 -15.19
CA GLY A 127 11.48 12.01 -14.40
C GLY A 127 12.71 12.32 -15.24
N ASP A 128 13.86 12.59 -14.62
CA ASP A 128 15.12 12.95 -15.31
C ASP A 128 16.25 11.92 -15.16
N GLY A 129 16.01 10.83 -14.43
CA GLY A 129 17.00 9.77 -14.18
C GLY A 129 18.19 10.23 -13.34
N ARG A 130 18.06 11.32 -12.57
CA ARG A 130 19.12 11.86 -11.71
C ARG A 130 18.74 11.76 -10.25
N ALA A 131 19.74 11.73 -9.37
CA ALA A 131 19.50 11.82 -7.93
C ALA A 131 18.71 13.10 -7.60
N THR A 132 19.16 14.21 -8.18
CA THR A 132 18.49 15.51 -8.12
C THR A 132 18.63 16.24 -9.46
N ALA A 133 17.64 17.07 -9.79
CA ALA A 133 17.61 17.79 -11.05
C ALA A 133 18.81 18.73 -11.24
N LEU A 134 19.24 18.92 -12.49
CA LEU A 134 20.29 19.89 -12.82
C LEU A 134 19.70 21.29 -13.03
N GLY A 135 20.15 22.25 -12.22
CA GLY A 135 19.76 23.64 -12.32
C GLY A 135 20.31 24.33 -13.59
N MET A 136 19.78 25.51 -13.92
CA MET A 136 20.25 26.32 -15.05
C MET A 136 21.72 26.76 -14.92
N ASP A 137 22.18 26.94 -13.69
CA ASP A 137 23.56 27.32 -13.36
C ASP A 137 24.52 26.11 -13.32
N GLY A 138 24.02 24.90 -13.57
CA GLY A 138 24.77 23.66 -13.51
C GLY A 138 24.96 23.10 -12.09
N ALA A 139 24.36 23.71 -11.07
CA ALA A 139 24.30 23.15 -9.73
C ALA A 139 23.10 22.19 -9.60
N ASP A 140 23.21 21.19 -8.74
CA ASP A 140 22.09 20.30 -8.45
C ASP A 140 21.00 21.04 -7.63
N LEU A 141 19.73 20.82 -8.00
CA LEU A 141 18.56 21.24 -7.24
C LEU A 141 18.38 20.37 -5.99
N PRO A 142 17.62 20.82 -4.98
CA PRO A 142 17.58 20.11 -3.69
C PRO A 142 16.81 18.78 -3.69
N ARG A 143 16.05 18.46 -4.74
CA ARG A 143 15.16 17.30 -4.78
C ARG A 143 15.25 16.52 -6.10
N ASN A 144 14.96 15.24 -6.02
CA ASN A 144 14.69 14.34 -7.13
C ASN A 144 13.44 14.83 -7.90
N THR A 145 13.46 14.71 -9.23
CA THR A 145 12.32 15.06 -10.07
C THR A 145 11.25 13.97 -9.99
N PRO A 146 10.07 14.22 -9.40
CA PRO A 146 9.04 13.20 -9.31
C PRO A 146 8.47 12.88 -10.69
N THR A 147 8.03 11.63 -10.89
CA THR A 147 7.30 11.25 -12.11
C THR A 147 5.99 12.03 -12.26
N LEU A 148 5.60 12.30 -13.51
CA LEU A 148 4.28 12.82 -13.85
C LEU A 148 3.24 11.72 -14.12
N TRP A 149 3.62 10.44 -14.07
CA TRP A 149 2.64 9.36 -14.17
C TRP A 149 1.58 9.50 -13.06
N ASN A 150 0.31 9.41 -13.47
CA ASN A 150 -0.86 9.52 -12.60
C ASN A 150 -0.94 10.85 -11.81
N VAL A 151 -0.19 11.90 -12.20
CA VAL A 151 -0.20 13.20 -11.52
C VAL A 151 -1.59 13.86 -11.56
N GLY A 152 -2.40 13.53 -12.57
CA GLY A 152 -3.78 13.96 -12.69
C GLY A 152 -4.68 13.57 -11.50
N TYR A 153 -4.30 12.58 -10.69
CA TYR A 153 -5.06 12.18 -9.48
C TYR A 153 -4.55 12.86 -8.20
N ALA A 154 -3.38 13.51 -8.23
CA ALA A 154 -2.74 14.05 -7.04
C ALA A 154 -3.47 15.31 -6.55
N GLN A 155 -3.81 15.33 -5.25
CA GLN A 155 -4.39 16.50 -4.57
C GLN A 155 -3.31 17.43 -3.98
N ASN A 156 -2.12 16.89 -3.71
CA ASN A 156 -0.96 17.60 -3.20
C ASN A 156 0.21 17.43 -4.19
N LEU A 157 0.73 18.55 -4.72
CA LEU A 157 1.79 18.60 -5.72
C LEU A 157 3.12 19.09 -5.12
N PHE A 158 4.23 18.72 -5.77
CA PHE A 158 5.59 18.68 -5.19
C PHE A 158 5.73 17.65 -4.06
N TRP A 159 6.98 17.38 -3.67
CA TRP A 159 7.31 16.48 -2.56
C TRP A 159 6.73 16.94 -1.21
N ASP A 160 6.60 18.25 -0.97
CA ASP A 160 6.07 18.84 0.27
C ASP A 160 4.58 19.20 0.19
N GLY A 161 3.95 18.97 -0.97
CA GLY A 161 2.51 19.16 -1.15
C GLY A 161 2.05 20.61 -1.04
N ARG A 162 2.90 21.58 -1.39
CA ARG A 162 2.61 23.02 -1.24
C ARG A 162 1.58 23.58 -2.21
N LEU A 163 1.22 22.83 -3.26
CA LEU A 163 0.20 23.24 -4.24
C LEU A 163 -0.85 22.16 -4.44
N GLN A 164 -2.03 22.59 -4.90
CA GLN A 164 -3.20 21.73 -5.05
C GLN A 164 -3.77 21.68 -6.48
N SER A 165 -3.20 22.43 -7.44
CA SER A 165 -3.61 22.37 -8.84
C SER A 165 -2.42 22.34 -9.79
N LEU A 166 -2.57 21.62 -10.90
CA LEU A 166 -1.56 21.52 -11.95
C LEU A 166 -1.31 22.87 -12.63
N GLU A 167 -2.35 23.70 -12.73
CA GLU A 167 -2.25 25.07 -13.25
C GLU A 167 -1.30 25.90 -12.41
N ALA A 168 -1.49 25.94 -11.08
CA ALA A 168 -0.59 26.66 -10.18
C ALA A 168 0.81 26.04 -10.13
N GLN A 169 0.88 24.71 -10.27
CA GLN A 169 2.17 24.01 -10.30
C GLN A 169 2.99 24.37 -11.52
N ALA A 170 2.37 24.57 -12.69
CA ALA A 170 3.07 24.93 -13.92
C ALA A 170 3.80 26.29 -13.81
N GLU A 171 3.28 27.25 -13.03
CA GLU A 171 3.89 28.58 -12.86
C GLU A 171 5.22 28.56 -12.10
N LEU A 172 5.35 27.69 -11.08
CA LEU A 172 6.53 27.71 -10.22
C LEU A 172 7.84 27.31 -10.95
N PRO A 173 7.91 26.19 -11.71
CA PRO A 173 9.09 25.86 -12.52
C PRO A 173 9.42 26.92 -13.57
N LEU A 174 8.40 27.55 -14.18
CA LEU A 174 8.58 28.62 -15.16
C LEU A 174 9.39 29.77 -14.56
N THR A 175 9.03 30.20 -13.35
CA THR A 175 9.61 31.39 -12.70
C THR A 175 10.78 31.08 -11.77
N HIS A 176 11.01 29.81 -11.41
CA HIS A 176 12.10 29.46 -10.50
C HIS A 176 13.47 29.72 -11.17
N PRO A 177 14.39 30.48 -10.52
CA PRO A 177 15.60 31.02 -11.14
C PRO A 177 16.57 29.95 -11.63
N ASN A 178 16.54 28.77 -11.01
CA ASN A 178 17.41 27.66 -11.36
C ASN A 178 16.67 26.56 -12.14
N GLU A 179 15.39 26.72 -12.48
CA GLU A 179 14.65 25.78 -13.34
C GLU A 179 14.48 26.32 -14.75
N MET A 180 13.46 27.12 -15.02
CA MET A 180 13.27 27.77 -16.34
C MET A 180 13.59 29.26 -16.33
N GLY A 181 13.73 29.86 -15.14
CA GLY A 181 14.37 31.16 -14.94
C GLY A 181 13.61 32.38 -15.47
N VAL A 182 12.32 32.25 -15.81
CA VAL A 182 11.54 33.34 -16.40
C VAL A 182 11.36 34.48 -15.41
N THR A 183 11.91 35.64 -15.75
CA THR A 183 11.79 36.87 -14.93
C THR A 183 10.68 37.82 -15.38
N ASP A 184 10.19 37.65 -16.61
CA ASP A 184 9.07 38.40 -17.19
C ASP A 184 8.16 37.43 -17.95
N THR A 185 7.07 36.99 -17.31
CA THR A 185 6.09 36.09 -17.93
C THR A 185 5.33 36.74 -19.07
N GLY A 186 5.24 38.09 -19.10
CA GLY A 186 4.64 38.83 -20.20
C GLY A 186 5.46 38.72 -21.48
N ALA A 187 6.79 38.67 -21.36
CA ALA A 187 7.68 38.42 -22.49
C ALA A 187 7.48 37.01 -23.08
N VAL A 188 7.39 35.98 -22.24
CA VAL A 188 7.09 34.60 -22.68
C VAL A 188 5.74 34.52 -23.40
N VAL A 189 4.70 35.14 -22.83
CA VAL A 189 3.38 35.23 -23.48
C VAL A 189 3.49 35.92 -24.85
N ALA A 190 4.27 36.99 -24.97
CA ALA A 190 4.48 37.68 -26.24
C ALA A 190 5.23 36.82 -27.27
N GLU A 191 6.20 36.01 -26.84
CA GLU A 191 6.93 35.06 -27.70
C GLU A 191 6.01 33.95 -28.22
N VAL A 192 5.23 33.30 -27.34
CA VAL A 192 4.23 32.31 -27.74
C VAL A 192 3.19 32.93 -28.67
N ALA A 193 2.72 34.16 -28.36
CA ALA A 193 1.77 34.89 -29.20
C ALA A 193 2.34 35.29 -30.56
N ALA A 194 3.66 35.37 -30.73
CA ALA A 194 4.29 35.70 -32.01
C ALA A 194 4.23 34.53 -33.00
N ILE A 195 4.15 33.28 -32.51
CA ILE A 195 4.06 32.07 -33.33
C ILE A 195 2.63 31.91 -33.88
N PRO A 196 2.43 31.94 -35.22
CA PRO A 196 1.09 31.83 -35.80
C PRO A 196 0.34 30.57 -35.39
N GLU A 197 1.02 29.43 -35.35
CA GLU A 197 0.40 28.15 -35.00
C GLU A 197 -0.11 28.11 -33.54
N TYR A 198 0.67 28.59 -32.56
CA TYR A 198 0.20 28.68 -31.18
C TYR A 198 -0.96 29.67 -31.04
N ARG A 199 -0.87 30.83 -31.71
CA ARG A 199 -1.94 31.83 -31.70
C ARG A 199 -3.25 31.25 -32.22
N GLU A 200 -3.21 30.54 -33.34
CA GLU A 200 -4.39 29.89 -33.94
C GLU A 200 -4.97 28.79 -33.03
N LYS A 201 -4.12 27.90 -32.51
CA LYS A 201 -4.55 26.81 -31.60
C LYS A 201 -5.19 27.36 -30.32
N ILE A 202 -4.58 28.37 -29.70
CA ILE A 202 -5.09 28.96 -28.46
C ILE A 202 -6.40 29.72 -28.71
N GLN A 203 -6.49 30.52 -29.78
CA GLN A 203 -7.71 31.26 -30.13
C GLN A 203 -8.89 30.35 -30.49
N ALA A 204 -8.62 29.12 -30.94
CA ALA A 204 -9.66 28.12 -31.18
C ALA A 204 -10.28 27.58 -29.88
N ILE A 205 -9.57 27.69 -28.74
CA ILE A 205 -10.00 27.16 -27.44
C ILE A 205 -10.52 28.29 -26.53
N TRP A 206 -9.83 29.44 -26.52
CA TRP A 206 -10.14 30.56 -25.63
C TRP A 206 -10.20 31.90 -26.38
N GLU A 207 -11.32 32.62 -26.22
CA GLU A 207 -11.58 33.90 -26.89
C GLU A 207 -10.60 35.02 -26.50
N ASN A 208 -10.07 34.98 -25.27
CA ASN A 208 -9.08 35.96 -24.79
C ASN A 208 -7.65 35.71 -25.34
N GLY A 209 -7.45 34.66 -26.14
CA GLY A 209 -6.20 34.40 -26.86
C GLY A 209 -5.05 33.95 -25.96
N VAL A 210 -3.83 34.29 -26.35
CA VAL A 210 -2.61 33.86 -25.64
C VAL A 210 -2.45 34.64 -24.34
N THR A 211 -2.63 33.94 -23.23
CA THR A 211 -2.39 34.42 -21.86
C THR A 211 -1.57 33.38 -21.11
N LEU A 212 -0.90 33.79 -20.03
CA LEU A 212 -0.18 32.86 -19.16
C LEU A 212 -1.12 31.77 -18.62
N GLU A 213 -2.29 32.18 -18.13
CA GLU A 213 -3.35 31.29 -17.65
C GLU A 213 -3.75 30.23 -18.68
N ASN A 214 -3.87 30.58 -19.97
CA ASN A 214 -4.23 29.61 -21.01
C ASN A 214 -3.08 28.66 -21.35
N ILE A 215 -1.82 29.10 -21.21
CA ILE A 215 -0.63 28.23 -21.33
C ILE A 215 -0.62 27.21 -20.18
N GLU A 216 -0.77 27.67 -18.93
CA GLU A 216 -0.84 26.82 -17.74
C GLU A 216 -1.99 25.82 -17.80
N ARG A 217 -3.18 26.29 -18.22
CA ARG A 217 -4.36 25.43 -18.41
C ARG A 217 -4.15 24.35 -19.47
N ALA A 218 -3.46 24.68 -20.57
CA ALA A 218 -3.11 23.69 -21.60
C ALA A 218 -2.12 22.66 -21.05
N LEU A 219 -1.05 23.11 -20.38
CA LEU A 219 -0.07 22.22 -19.72
C LEU A 219 -0.73 21.28 -18.72
N ALA A 220 -1.63 21.80 -17.87
CA ALA A 220 -2.38 21.01 -16.90
C ALA A 220 -3.28 19.96 -17.58
N ALA A 221 -3.98 20.35 -18.66
CA ALA A 221 -4.81 19.42 -19.43
C ALA A 221 -3.98 18.28 -20.05
N PHE A 222 -2.78 18.56 -20.56
CA PHE A 222 -1.87 17.50 -21.05
C PHE A 222 -1.42 16.58 -19.91
N GLN A 223 -0.98 17.14 -18.78
CA GLN A 223 -0.49 16.35 -17.65
C GLN A 223 -1.56 15.40 -17.08
N ARG A 224 -2.85 15.79 -17.13
CA ARG A 224 -3.98 14.91 -16.75
C ARG A 224 -4.15 13.69 -17.66
N THR A 225 -3.57 13.68 -18.86
CA THR A 225 -3.63 12.52 -19.78
C THR A 225 -2.57 11.45 -19.47
N LEU A 226 -1.59 11.76 -18.62
CA LEU A 226 -0.47 10.88 -18.28
C LEU A 226 -0.92 9.83 -17.25
N ILE A 227 -1.81 8.94 -17.67
CA ILE A 227 -2.49 7.96 -16.81
C ILE A 227 -2.04 6.54 -17.15
N THR A 228 -1.73 5.78 -16.11
CA THR A 228 -1.49 4.35 -16.16
C THR A 228 -2.64 3.64 -15.44
N ASP A 229 -3.27 2.68 -16.11
CA ASP A 229 -4.46 1.96 -15.63
C ASP A 229 -4.65 0.58 -16.30
N VAL A 230 -3.67 0.10 -17.06
CA VAL A 230 -3.70 -1.22 -17.73
C VAL A 230 -2.42 -2.04 -17.52
N SER A 231 -1.73 -1.80 -16.40
CA SER A 231 -0.57 -2.59 -15.97
C SER A 231 -0.92 -4.07 -15.77
N PRO A 232 0.07 -4.98 -15.70
CA PRO A 232 -0.14 -6.36 -15.27
C PRO A 232 -0.99 -6.47 -13.99
N PHE A 233 -0.74 -5.62 -12.98
CA PHE A 233 -1.58 -5.56 -11.78
C PHE A 233 -3.02 -5.16 -12.10
N ASP A 234 -3.25 -4.17 -12.96
CA ASP A 234 -4.61 -3.72 -13.30
C ASP A 234 -5.42 -4.80 -14.01
N ARG A 235 -4.81 -5.50 -14.96
CA ARG A 235 -5.45 -6.65 -15.63
C ARG A 235 -5.76 -7.77 -14.66
N TYR A 236 -4.83 -8.06 -13.75
CA TYR A 236 -5.01 -9.04 -12.69
C TYR A 236 -6.18 -8.67 -11.77
N ALA A 237 -6.19 -7.42 -11.28
CA ALA A 237 -7.28 -6.91 -10.46
C ALA A 237 -8.63 -7.01 -11.19
N ALA A 238 -8.65 -6.81 -12.51
CA ALA A 238 -9.83 -6.96 -13.37
C ALA A 238 -10.25 -8.42 -13.67
N GLY A 239 -9.48 -9.42 -13.22
CA GLY A 239 -9.83 -10.85 -13.34
C GLY A 239 -8.95 -11.66 -14.31
N ASP A 240 -7.98 -11.04 -14.99
CA ASP A 240 -6.97 -11.77 -15.78
C ASP A 240 -5.93 -12.39 -14.85
N PHE A 241 -6.24 -13.54 -14.25
CA PHE A 241 -5.41 -14.20 -13.23
C PHE A 241 -3.96 -14.44 -13.68
N ASP A 242 -3.78 -14.73 -14.96
CA ASP A 242 -2.46 -14.95 -15.57
C ASP A 242 -1.73 -13.64 -15.91
N ALA A 243 -2.30 -12.46 -15.66
CA ALA A 243 -1.61 -11.19 -15.87
C ALA A 243 -0.45 -10.96 -14.89
N LEU A 244 -0.53 -11.52 -13.67
CA LEU A 244 0.59 -11.60 -12.74
C LEU A 244 1.19 -12.99 -12.75
N THR A 245 2.52 -13.06 -12.80
CA THR A 245 3.25 -14.30 -12.53
C THR A 245 3.07 -14.73 -11.06
N PRO A 246 3.27 -16.02 -10.72
CA PRO A 246 3.23 -16.45 -9.33
C PRO A 246 4.18 -15.66 -8.42
N GLN A 247 5.35 -15.28 -8.93
CA GLN A 247 6.31 -14.43 -8.21
C GLN A 247 5.72 -13.07 -7.84
N GLN A 248 5.06 -12.43 -8.80
CA GLN A 248 4.41 -11.13 -8.60
C GLN A 248 3.23 -11.21 -7.64
N ARG A 249 2.47 -12.31 -7.66
CA ARG A 249 1.36 -12.55 -6.71
C ARG A 249 1.86 -12.68 -5.28
N ARG A 250 2.94 -13.45 -5.05
CA ARG A 250 3.60 -13.50 -3.72
C ARG A 250 4.09 -12.12 -3.28
N GLY A 251 4.66 -11.34 -4.20
CA GLY A 251 5.08 -9.96 -3.94
C GLY A 251 3.93 -9.03 -3.56
N LEU A 252 2.81 -9.09 -4.28
CA LEU A 252 1.60 -8.34 -3.97
C LEU A 252 1.09 -8.65 -2.56
N THR A 253 1.15 -9.92 -2.15
CA THR A 253 0.72 -10.29 -0.81
C THR A 253 1.68 -9.82 0.26
N LEU A 254 2.98 -9.91 0.03
CA LEU A 254 3.96 -9.31 0.94
C LEU A 254 3.69 -7.81 1.07
N PHE A 255 3.43 -7.09 -0.02
CA PHE A 255 3.12 -5.66 -0.02
C PHE A 255 1.86 -5.31 0.78
N ARG A 256 0.87 -6.22 0.81
CA ARG A 256 -0.40 -6.08 1.56
C ARG A 256 -0.35 -6.67 2.97
N SER A 257 0.74 -7.32 3.36
CA SER A 257 0.83 -8.00 4.66
C SER A 257 0.95 -7.03 5.83
N GLY A 258 0.52 -7.46 7.01
CA GLY A 258 0.75 -6.73 8.26
C GLY A 258 2.23 -6.65 8.64
N ALA A 259 3.05 -7.54 8.06
CA ALA A 259 4.50 -7.55 8.22
C ALA A 259 5.18 -6.33 7.60
N THR A 260 4.92 -6.06 6.31
CA THR A 260 5.61 -4.99 5.56
C THR A 260 4.84 -3.68 5.57
N ARG A 261 3.51 -3.74 5.72
CA ARG A 261 2.60 -2.59 5.86
C ARG A 261 2.69 -1.57 4.72
N CYS A 262 3.21 -1.92 3.55
CA CYS A 262 3.38 -0.97 2.44
C CYS A 262 2.03 -0.36 2.01
N PHE A 263 0.96 -1.16 2.09
CA PHE A 263 -0.40 -0.75 1.78
C PHE A 263 -0.98 0.34 2.69
N GLU A 264 -0.43 0.58 3.89
CA GLU A 264 -0.92 1.63 4.81
C GLU A 264 -0.74 3.04 4.22
N CYS A 265 0.25 3.20 3.34
CA CYS A 265 0.54 4.46 2.67
C CYS A 265 0.25 4.39 1.16
N HIS A 266 0.57 3.26 0.51
CA HIS A 266 0.47 3.11 -0.93
C HIS A 266 -0.74 2.23 -1.32
N THR A 267 -1.92 2.85 -1.44
CA THR A 267 -3.17 2.13 -1.67
C THR A 267 -3.54 2.06 -3.16
N ALA A 268 -4.11 0.93 -3.58
CA ALA A 268 -4.74 0.82 -4.89
C ALA A 268 -5.96 1.78 -5.00
N PRO A 269 -6.28 2.32 -6.18
CA PRO A 269 -5.66 1.99 -7.46
C PRO A 269 -4.47 2.88 -7.81
N THR A 270 -4.22 4.02 -7.18
CA THR A 270 -3.12 4.92 -7.60
C THR A 270 -1.76 4.56 -7.02
N PHE A 271 -1.71 3.67 -6.02
CA PHE A 271 -0.52 3.35 -5.22
C PHE A 271 0.15 4.58 -4.63
N ALA A 272 -0.66 5.58 -4.27
CA ALA A 272 -0.25 6.86 -3.72
C ALA A 272 -1.14 7.21 -2.52
N GLY A 273 -0.73 8.21 -1.74
CA GLY A 273 -1.53 8.76 -0.64
C GLY A 273 -1.54 10.28 -0.69
N ASP A 274 -2.57 10.89 -0.10
CA ASP A 274 -2.75 12.33 0.01
C ASP A 274 -2.16 12.91 1.32
N THR A 275 -1.69 12.04 2.22
CA THR A 275 -1.04 12.40 3.49
C THR A 275 0.48 12.57 3.36
N PHE A 276 1.09 13.12 4.41
CA PHE A 276 2.54 13.31 4.53
C PHE A 276 3.10 12.37 5.57
N ARG A 277 4.26 11.76 5.29
CA ARG A 277 4.88 10.76 6.15
C ARG A 277 6.36 11.07 6.35
N VAL A 278 6.84 10.91 7.58
CA VAL A 278 8.27 10.91 7.90
C VAL A 278 8.77 9.47 7.78
N ILE A 279 9.36 9.13 6.63
CA ILE A 279 10.04 7.82 6.47
C ILE A 279 11.50 7.88 6.97
N GLY A 280 12.04 9.09 7.15
CA GLY A 280 13.35 9.33 7.73
C GLY A 280 14.53 9.06 6.79
N VAL A 281 14.42 9.43 5.51
CA VAL A 281 15.59 9.48 4.62
C VAL A 281 16.52 10.59 5.13
N PRO A 282 17.79 10.30 5.47
CA PRO A 282 18.71 11.31 6.02
C PRO A 282 18.87 12.52 5.10
N SER A 283 18.42 13.70 5.55
CA SER A 283 18.57 14.97 4.84
C SER A 283 18.26 16.16 5.77
N ASP A 284 18.72 17.35 5.38
CA ASP A 284 18.35 18.62 6.03
C ASP A 284 17.10 19.27 5.40
N ASP A 285 16.41 18.56 4.49
CA ASP A 285 15.21 19.07 3.83
C ASP A 285 14.03 19.07 4.82
N PRO A 286 13.43 20.24 5.11
CA PRO A 286 12.35 20.31 6.08
C PRO A 286 11.07 19.61 5.62
N GLY A 287 10.91 19.32 4.33
CA GLY A 287 9.70 18.73 3.78
C GLY A 287 8.48 19.59 4.11
N ARG A 288 7.44 18.99 4.69
CA ARG A 288 6.18 19.66 5.05
C ARG A 288 6.36 20.79 6.07
N ALA A 289 7.34 20.70 6.97
CA ALA A 289 7.66 21.79 7.90
C ALA A 289 8.11 23.08 7.20
N GLY A 290 8.57 23.00 5.94
CA GLY A 290 8.89 24.18 5.13
C GLY A 290 7.68 24.88 4.54
N VAL A 291 6.49 24.28 4.65
CA VAL A 291 5.23 24.75 4.03
C VAL A 291 4.21 25.18 5.08
N SER A 292 4.14 24.48 6.22
CA SER A 292 3.17 24.72 7.28
C SER A 292 3.82 24.67 8.65
N ASP A 293 3.37 25.54 9.58
CA ASP A 293 3.89 25.64 10.95
C ASP A 293 3.64 24.38 11.80
N ASP A 294 2.61 23.62 11.45
CA ASP A 294 2.25 22.32 12.05
C ASP A 294 2.79 21.13 11.24
N GLY A 295 3.57 21.38 10.19
CA GLY A 295 4.18 20.34 9.37
C GLY A 295 5.36 19.69 10.08
N ASP A 296 5.45 18.36 9.97
CA ASP A 296 6.58 17.61 10.50
C ASP A 296 7.84 17.77 9.64
N PHE A 297 9.00 17.88 10.29
CA PHE A 297 10.30 17.95 9.61
C PHE A 297 10.61 16.62 8.92
N GLY A 298 11.00 16.70 7.64
CA GLY A 298 11.31 15.53 6.82
C GLY A 298 10.07 14.74 6.39
N ALA A 299 8.87 15.29 6.56
CA ALA A 299 7.64 14.68 6.06
C ALA A 299 7.43 15.04 4.59
N PHE A 300 7.16 14.04 3.76
CA PHE A 300 6.90 14.19 2.33
C PHE A 300 5.59 13.51 1.94
N LYS A 301 4.98 13.97 0.84
CA LYS A 301 3.79 13.30 0.31
C LYS A 301 4.15 11.87 -0.09
N ILE A 302 3.19 10.98 -0.01
CA ILE A 302 3.34 9.60 -0.48
C ILE A 302 3.28 9.61 -2.02
N PRO A 303 4.38 9.30 -2.74
CA PRO A 303 4.38 9.25 -4.20
C PRO A 303 3.62 8.02 -4.73
N THR A 304 3.23 8.05 -6.01
CA THR A 304 2.72 6.86 -6.67
C THR A 304 3.83 5.84 -6.87
N LEU A 305 3.50 4.55 -6.74
CA LEU A 305 4.38 3.45 -7.16
C LEU A 305 4.09 2.97 -8.59
N ARG A 306 3.11 3.56 -9.28
CA ARG A 306 2.88 3.25 -10.70
C ARG A 306 4.09 3.70 -11.52
N ASN A 307 4.56 2.81 -12.40
CA ASN A 307 5.80 2.96 -13.15
C ASN A 307 7.08 3.17 -12.31
N ILE A 308 7.09 2.80 -11.02
CA ILE A 308 8.26 2.95 -10.14
C ILE A 308 9.52 2.26 -10.69
N ALA A 309 9.35 1.16 -11.44
CA ALA A 309 10.43 0.46 -12.11
C ALA A 309 11.23 1.34 -13.10
N LEU A 310 10.65 2.44 -13.58
CA LEU A 310 11.23 3.28 -14.63
C LEU A 310 11.75 4.63 -14.12
N THR A 311 11.63 4.90 -12.82
CA THR A 311 11.84 6.25 -12.23
C THR A 311 12.99 6.29 -11.23
N ALA A 312 13.95 5.36 -11.33
CA ALA A 312 15.16 5.43 -10.53
C ALA A 312 15.97 6.72 -10.84
N PRO A 313 16.73 7.25 -9.87
CA PRO A 313 16.85 6.82 -8.47
C PRO A 313 15.67 7.29 -7.59
N TYR A 314 15.59 6.74 -6.38
CA TYR A 314 14.43 6.83 -5.49
C TYR A 314 14.62 7.78 -4.30
N MET A 315 13.51 8.08 -3.62
CA MET A 315 13.39 9.04 -2.51
C MET A 315 13.43 10.51 -2.97
N HIS A 316 13.06 11.43 -2.09
CA HIS A 316 12.99 12.87 -2.40
C HIS A 316 14.34 13.47 -2.78
N ASN A 317 15.44 12.81 -2.43
CA ASN A 317 16.81 13.22 -2.70
C ASN A 317 17.57 12.25 -3.63
N GLY A 318 16.91 11.23 -4.17
CA GLY A 318 17.54 10.28 -5.09
C GLY A 318 18.66 9.43 -4.48
N SER A 319 18.62 9.20 -3.16
CA SER A 319 19.71 8.54 -2.42
C SER A 319 19.79 7.02 -2.60
N MET A 320 18.81 6.40 -3.25
CA MET A 320 18.75 4.95 -3.47
C MET A 320 18.65 4.67 -4.96
N GLU A 321 19.55 3.86 -5.51
CA GLU A 321 19.66 3.58 -6.94
C GLU A 321 18.73 2.43 -7.38
N THR A 322 18.39 1.50 -6.47
CA THR A 322 17.62 0.30 -6.80
C THR A 322 16.41 0.09 -5.90
N LEU A 323 15.42 -0.67 -6.38
CA LEU A 323 14.26 -1.05 -5.58
C LEU A 323 14.67 -1.93 -4.39
N GLU A 324 15.73 -2.73 -4.53
CA GLU A 324 16.27 -3.52 -3.44
C GLU A 324 16.79 -2.65 -2.30
N GLU A 325 17.49 -1.54 -2.60
CA GLU A 325 17.94 -0.57 -1.58
C GLU A 325 16.76 0.11 -0.87
N VAL A 326 15.70 0.41 -1.62
CA VAL A 326 14.45 0.93 -1.04
C VAL A 326 13.84 -0.08 -0.07
N LEU A 327 13.79 -1.35 -0.45
CA LEU A 327 13.25 -2.41 0.40
C LEU A 327 14.13 -2.65 1.64
N ASP A 328 15.46 -2.59 1.51
CA ASP A 328 16.39 -2.64 2.65
C ASP A 328 16.13 -1.52 3.64
N PHE A 329 15.99 -0.28 3.16
CA PHE A 329 15.73 0.87 4.00
C PHE A 329 14.45 0.69 4.84
N TYR A 330 13.36 0.19 4.23
CA TYR A 330 12.13 -0.08 4.98
C TYR A 330 12.26 -1.28 5.92
N ALA A 331 12.94 -2.35 5.51
CA ALA A 331 13.17 -3.54 6.35
C ALA A 331 13.98 -3.20 7.62
N ASP A 332 14.91 -2.25 7.54
CA ASP A 332 15.67 -1.74 8.68
C ASP A 332 14.85 -0.81 9.60
N GLY A 333 13.60 -0.47 9.23
CA GLY A 333 12.72 0.42 9.98
C GLY A 333 12.83 1.90 9.59
N GLY A 334 13.27 2.15 8.35
CA GLY A 334 13.46 3.48 7.78
C GLY A 334 14.52 4.29 8.52
N GLY A 335 14.26 5.59 8.71
CA GLY A 335 15.19 6.48 9.39
C GLY A 335 15.51 6.12 10.84
N ARG A 336 14.73 5.24 11.48
CA ARG A 336 15.02 4.81 12.87
C ARG A 336 16.36 4.10 12.97
N ALA A 337 16.71 3.28 11.97
CA ALA A 337 18.03 2.66 11.87
C ALA A 337 19.17 3.69 11.76
N HIS A 338 18.85 4.91 11.33
CA HIS A 338 19.77 6.03 11.20
C HIS A 338 19.64 7.07 12.32
N GLY A 339 18.91 6.75 13.41
CA GLY A 339 18.79 7.61 14.59
C GLY A 339 17.76 8.74 14.48
N ILE A 340 16.84 8.67 13.51
CA ILE A 340 15.73 9.61 13.38
C ILE A 340 14.58 9.16 14.28
N GLU A 341 14.16 10.01 15.22
CA GLU A 341 13.19 9.65 16.26
C GLU A 341 11.74 9.76 15.81
N ASN A 342 11.41 10.71 14.91
CA ASN A 342 10.05 11.06 14.50
C ASN A 342 9.55 10.30 13.25
N VAL A 343 10.07 9.10 13.00
CA VAL A 343 9.61 8.26 11.89
C VAL A 343 8.17 7.79 12.13
N ASP A 344 7.37 7.73 11.07
CA ASP A 344 5.95 7.34 11.10
C ASP A 344 5.75 5.95 11.71
N VAL A 345 4.65 5.78 12.46
CA VAL A 345 4.34 4.55 13.20
C VAL A 345 4.20 3.32 12.31
N PHE A 346 3.84 3.50 11.04
CA PHE A 346 3.68 2.40 10.08
C PHE A 346 4.99 1.91 9.48
N VAL A 347 6.08 2.68 9.58
CA VAL A 347 7.40 2.31 9.05
C VAL A 347 8.14 1.46 10.08
N GLN A 348 7.64 0.28 10.42
CA GLN A 348 8.32 -0.64 11.32
C GLN A 348 9.30 -1.53 10.55
N GLY A 349 10.44 -1.86 11.18
CA GLY A 349 11.37 -2.81 10.58
C GLY A 349 10.78 -4.22 10.54
N PHE A 350 11.17 -5.00 9.54
CA PHE A 350 10.69 -6.35 9.31
C PHE A 350 11.79 -7.25 8.77
N GLU A 351 11.72 -8.55 9.06
CA GLU A 351 12.64 -9.52 8.48
C GLU A 351 12.14 -9.97 7.10
N MET A 352 13.07 -10.09 6.16
CA MET A 352 12.80 -10.53 4.80
C MET A 352 13.96 -11.36 4.27
N ASN A 353 13.66 -12.52 3.70
CA ASN A 353 14.65 -13.34 3.01
C ASN A 353 14.82 -12.94 1.53
N ASP A 354 15.83 -13.48 0.86
CA ASP A 354 16.16 -13.12 -0.53
C ASP A 354 15.01 -13.38 -1.52
N GLN A 355 14.20 -14.43 -1.29
CA GLN A 355 13.06 -14.75 -2.15
C GLN A 355 11.93 -13.73 -1.97
N GLU A 356 11.60 -13.38 -0.74
CA GLU A 356 10.55 -12.39 -0.42
C GLU A 356 10.89 -11.02 -0.98
N ARG A 357 12.17 -10.63 -0.89
CA ARG A 357 12.67 -9.41 -1.53
C ARG A 357 12.48 -9.46 -3.05
N ALA A 358 12.91 -10.54 -3.68
CA ALA A 358 12.76 -10.71 -5.13
C ALA A 358 11.28 -10.73 -5.55
N ASP A 359 10.40 -11.31 -4.73
CA ASP A 359 8.95 -11.33 -4.96
C ASP A 359 8.37 -9.92 -4.90
N LEU A 360 8.69 -9.13 -3.87
CA LEU A 360 8.27 -7.73 -3.75
C LEU A 360 8.77 -6.87 -4.93
N VAL A 361 10.04 -7.00 -5.30
CA VAL A 361 10.59 -6.31 -6.48
C VAL A 361 9.81 -6.70 -7.74
N ALA A 362 9.56 -7.98 -7.96
CA ALA A 362 8.78 -8.45 -9.11
C ALA A 362 7.38 -7.80 -9.15
N PHE A 363 6.70 -7.69 -8.00
CA PHE A 363 5.42 -7.01 -7.90
C PHE A 363 5.51 -5.52 -8.27
N LEU A 364 6.55 -4.79 -7.82
CA LEU A 364 6.74 -3.39 -8.19
C LEU A 364 6.93 -3.21 -9.71
N TYR A 365 7.59 -4.17 -10.39
CA TYR A 365 7.65 -4.21 -11.86
C TYR A 365 6.29 -4.45 -12.52
N ALA A 366 5.37 -5.14 -11.84
CA ALA A 366 4.00 -5.38 -12.30
C ALA A 366 3.11 -4.13 -12.32
N LEU A 367 3.57 -3.04 -11.68
CA LEU A 367 2.91 -1.72 -11.71
C LEU A 367 3.33 -0.87 -12.92
N THR A 368 4.05 -1.46 -13.88
CA THR A 368 4.55 -0.77 -15.07
C THR A 368 3.54 -0.81 -16.20
N ASP A 369 3.16 0.37 -16.71
CA ASP A 369 2.29 0.58 -17.86
C ASP A 369 2.69 1.89 -18.56
N GLU A 370 3.22 1.74 -19.79
CA GLU A 370 3.57 2.84 -20.68
C GLU A 370 2.61 2.92 -21.89
N SER A 371 1.43 2.29 -21.83
CA SER A 371 0.47 2.28 -22.95
C SER A 371 -0.02 3.66 -23.37
N ARG A 372 0.06 4.64 -22.47
CA ARG A 372 -0.24 6.06 -22.71
C ARG A 372 1.00 6.96 -22.64
N LEU A 373 2.20 6.42 -22.88
CA LEU A 373 3.43 7.22 -22.91
C LEU A 373 3.31 8.27 -24.02
N PRO A 374 3.51 9.56 -23.72
CA PRO A 374 3.35 10.60 -24.72
C PRO A 374 4.45 10.52 -25.78
N GLU A 375 4.06 10.64 -27.04
CA GLU A 375 5.02 10.74 -28.14
C GLU A 375 5.82 12.05 -28.05
N ILE A 376 7.14 11.93 -28.10
CA ILE A 376 8.05 13.08 -28.25
C ILE A 376 7.84 13.66 -29.66
N PRO A 377 7.39 14.92 -29.81
CA PRO A 377 7.15 15.51 -31.11
C PRO A 377 8.46 15.66 -31.89
N ALA A 378 8.43 15.36 -33.19
CA ALA A 378 9.58 15.54 -34.07
C ALA A 378 10.01 17.01 -34.22
N ALA A 379 9.07 17.93 -34.05
CA ALA A 379 9.29 19.38 -34.01
C ALA A 379 8.18 20.03 -33.19
N VAL A 380 8.49 21.19 -32.61
CA VAL A 380 7.54 22.05 -31.90
C VAL A 380 7.28 23.33 -32.71
N PRO A 381 6.15 24.03 -32.49
CA PRO A 381 5.77 25.20 -33.28
C PRO A 381 6.80 26.35 -33.26
N SER A 382 7.62 26.49 -32.22
CA SER A 382 8.71 27.48 -32.20
C SER A 382 9.85 27.15 -33.16
N GLY A 383 9.97 25.89 -33.59
CA GLY A 383 11.12 25.38 -34.32
C GLY A 383 12.38 25.18 -33.48
N LEU A 384 12.29 25.37 -32.16
CA LEU A 384 13.40 25.09 -31.23
C LEU A 384 13.63 23.57 -31.11
N PRO A 385 14.85 23.14 -30.73
CA PRO A 385 15.15 21.73 -30.55
C PRO A 385 14.29 21.09 -29.46
N VAL A 386 13.65 19.98 -29.77
CA VAL A 386 12.98 19.11 -28.79
C VAL A 386 14.02 18.21 -28.12
N ILE A 387 13.76 17.78 -26.89
CA ILE A 387 14.61 16.82 -26.17
C ILE A 387 14.96 15.61 -27.04
N ALA A 388 16.19 15.11 -26.90
CA ALA A 388 16.62 13.89 -27.56
C ALA A 388 16.02 12.66 -26.85
N PRO A 389 15.67 11.60 -27.59
CA PRO A 389 15.32 10.33 -26.99
C PRO A 389 16.46 9.78 -26.13
N GLN A 390 16.13 9.09 -25.05
CA GLN A 390 17.10 8.44 -24.15
C GLN A 390 16.77 6.96 -23.96
N GLU A 391 17.80 6.17 -23.67
CA GLU A 391 17.62 4.77 -23.29
C GLU A 391 17.35 4.67 -21.79
N ASN A 392 16.38 3.82 -21.43
CA ASN A 392 16.15 3.43 -20.06
C ASN A 392 16.30 1.90 -19.95
N PRO A 393 17.41 1.40 -19.41
CA PRO A 393 17.67 -0.04 -19.33
C PRO A 393 16.64 -0.77 -18.47
N ALA A 394 15.93 -0.07 -17.59
CA ALA A 394 14.88 -0.67 -16.78
C ALA A 394 13.66 -1.14 -17.60
N ARG A 395 13.46 -0.64 -18.83
CA ARG A 395 12.38 -1.12 -19.71
C ARG A 395 12.54 -2.58 -20.09
N ASP A 396 13.76 -2.99 -20.45
CA ASP A 396 14.03 -4.38 -20.81
C ASP A 396 13.82 -5.30 -19.60
N LEU A 397 14.18 -4.82 -18.41
CA LEU A 397 13.97 -5.57 -17.17
C LEU A 397 12.49 -5.65 -16.80
N ALA A 398 11.74 -4.55 -16.93
CA ALA A 398 10.29 -4.55 -16.73
C ALA A 398 9.58 -5.48 -17.72
N ALA A 399 9.99 -5.47 -18.99
CA ALA A 399 9.47 -6.41 -19.99
C ALA A 399 9.77 -7.86 -19.62
N GLN A 400 10.96 -8.16 -19.07
CA GLN A 400 11.31 -9.51 -18.61
C GLN A 400 10.45 -9.97 -17.44
N TYR A 401 10.27 -9.14 -16.40
CA TYR A 401 9.39 -9.45 -15.27
C TYR A 401 7.94 -9.65 -15.72
N ASN A 402 7.49 -8.90 -16.74
CA ASN A 402 6.11 -8.93 -17.22
C ASN A 402 5.87 -9.93 -18.38
N ALA A 403 6.90 -10.60 -18.90
CA ALA A 403 6.80 -11.56 -20.01
C ALA A 403 6.14 -12.89 -19.62
N GLY A 404 6.10 -13.21 -18.32
CA GLY A 404 5.54 -14.47 -17.81
C GLY A 404 4.02 -14.46 -17.60
N GLY A 405 3.38 -13.29 -17.69
CA GLY A 405 1.93 -13.18 -17.57
C GLY A 405 1.25 -13.30 -18.93
N SER A 406 0.95 -14.52 -19.38
CA SER A 406 0.41 -14.73 -20.73
C SER A 406 -1.10 -14.48 -20.82
N SER A 407 -1.47 -13.48 -21.63
CA SER A 407 -2.77 -13.27 -22.31
C SER A 407 -4.01 -13.96 -21.73
N GLY A 408 -4.85 -13.23 -21.00
CA GLY A 408 -6.27 -12.96 -21.30
C GLY A 408 -7.16 -14.12 -21.74
N GLN A 409 -6.84 -15.37 -21.43
CA GLN A 409 -7.79 -16.46 -21.58
C GLN A 409 -8.70 -16.42 -20.37
N GLU A 410 -9.94 -15.97 -20.58
CA GLU A 410 -11.05 -16.38 -19.72
C GLU A 410 -10.97 -17.90 -19.57
N ILE A 411 -10.60 -18.37 -18.37
CA ILE A 411 -10.58 -19.79 -18.03
C ILE A 411 -12.04 -20.22 -17.87
N THR A 412 -12.70 -20.44 -19.01
CA THR A 412 -14.00 -21.09 -19.07
C THR A 412 -13.81 -22.47 -19.69
N GLY A 413 -14.05 -23.52 -18.89
CA GLY A 413 -14.16 -24.89 -19.39
C GLY A 413 -13.04 -25.88 -19.03
N ARG A 414 -12.09 -25.53 -18.16
CA ARG A 414 -11.23 -26.53 -17.51
C ARG A 414 -12.01 -27.24 -16.39
N GLU A 415 -11.88 -28.57 -16.29
CA GLU A 415 -12.36 -29.32 -15.12
C GLU A 415 -11.46 -29.06 -13.90
N ALA A 416 -12.07 -28.78 -12.75
CA ALA A 416 -11.41 -28.67 -11.45
C ALA A 416 -10.52 -29.88 -11.17
N GLN A 417 -9.29 -29.64 -10.71
CA GLN A 417 -8.32 -30.68 -10.41
C GLN A 417 -7.98 -30.75 -8.93
N VAL A 418 -7.53 -31.92 -8.51
CA VAL A 418 -6.89 -32.11 -7.21
C VAL A 418 -5.38 -31.98 -7.39
N ILE A 419 -4.81 -30.93 -6.81
CA ILE A 419 -3.38 -30.65 -6.81
C ILE A 419 -2.81 -31.07 -5.47
N ARG A 420 -2.08 -32.19 -5.47
CA ARG A 420 -1.42 -32.66 -4.26
C ARG A 420 -0.02 -32.05 -4.13
N VAL A 421 0.29 -31.49 -2.97
CA VAL A 421 1.65 -31.05 -2.61
C VAL A 421 2.57 -32.27 -2.63
N GLN A 422 3.65 -32.20 -3.40
CA GLN A 422 4.63 -33.27 -3.57
C GLN A 422 5.63 -33.29 -2.42
N ALA A 423 6.31 -34.42 -2.24
CA ALA A 423 7.34 -34.54 -1.21
C ALA A 423 8.48 -33.53 -1.47
N GLY A 424 8.71 -32.63 -0.51
CA GLY A 424 9.71 -31.56 -0.61
C GLY A 424 9.25 -30.33 -1.42
N GLU A 425 8.02 -30.33 -1.93
CA GLU A 425 7.35 -29.16 -2.49
C GLU A 425 6.76 -28.32 -1.34
N THR A 426 6.78 -26.99 -1.48
CA THR A 426 6.08 -26.09 -0.56
C THR A 426 4.59 -26.08 -0.87
N ILE A 427 3.75 -25.74 0.11
CA ILE A 427 2.31 -25.54 -0.14
C ILE A 427 2.14 -24.41 -1.15
N GLN A 428 2.91 -23.33 -1.03
CA GLN A 428 2.87 -22.22 -1.97
C GLN A 428 3.14 -22.65 -3.41
N ALA A 429 4.10 -23.55 -3.65
CA ALA A 429 4.38 -24.02 -5.01
C ALA A 429 3.20 -24.79 -5.62
N ALA A 430 2.42 -25.50 -4.80
CA ALA A 430 1.17 -26.12 -5.24
C ALA A 430 0.06 -25.10 -5.51
N VAL A 431 -0.02 -24.02 -4.71
CA VAL A 431 -0.93 -22.89 -4.96
C VAL A 431 -0.57 -22.17 -6.25
N ASP A 432 0.72 -21.92 -6.47
CA ASP A 432 1.24 -21.18 -7.64
C ASP A 432 0.91 -21.86 -8.97
N ARG A 433 0.72 -23.17 -8.97
CA ARG A 433 0.32 -23.99 -10.13
C ARG A 433 -1.17 -24.36 -10.15
N ALA A 434 -1.95 -23.87 -9.18
CA ALA A 434 -3.39 -24.03 -9.13
C ALA A 434 -4.12 -22.99 -9.99
N GLN A 435 -5.35 -23.31 -10.35
CA GLN A 435 -6.28 -22.44 -11.06
C GLN A 435 -7.62 -22.41 -10.31
N PRO A 436 -8.45 -21.36 -10.51
CA PRO A 436 -9.78 -21.31 -9.92
C PRO A 436 -10.58 -22.61 -10.16
N GLY A 437 -11.20 -23.11 -9.09
CA GLY A 437 -11.93 -24.39 -9.04
C GLY A 437 -11.12 -25.55 -8.48
N ASP A 438 -9.79 -25.46 -8.41
CA ASP A 438 -8.94 -26.56 -7.95
C ASP A 438 -9.02 -26.79 -6.42
N THR A 439 -8.71 -28.02 -6.01
CA THR A 439 -8.50 -28.38 -4.60
C THR A 439 -7.03 -28.73 -4.37
N ILE A 440 -6.40 -28.09 -3.38
CA ILE A 440 -5.02 -28.33 -3.00
C ILE A 440 -5.00 -29.28 -1.80
N GLU A 441 -4.47 -30.48 -2.00
CA GLU A 441 -4.25 -31.46 -0.93
C GLU A 441 -2.86 -31.28 -0.32
N ILE A 442 -2.81 -31.02 0.98
CA ILE A 442 -1.60 -30.84 1.77
C ILE A 442 -1.36 -32.13 2.59
N PRO A 443 -0.46 -33.03 2.18
CA PRO A 443 -0.18 -34.24 2.94
C PRO A 443 0.38 -33.92 4.33
N TYR A 444 0.16 -34.83 5.27
CA TYR A 444 0.82 -34.78 6.57
C TYR A 444 2.31 -34.44 6.46
N GLY A 445 2.71 -33.44 7.23
CA GLY A 445 4.05 -32.87 7.23
C GLY A 445 4.09 -31.65 8.15
N VAL A 446 5.30 -31.12 8.34
CA VAL A 446 5.51 -29.82 8.96
C VAL A 446 6.05 -28.88 7.88
N TYR A 447 5.33 -27.81 7.63
CA TYR A 447 5.60 -26.81 6.61
C TYR A 447 5.98 -25.51 7.30
N ASN A 448 7.13 -24.94 6.95
CA ASN A 448 7.68 -23.74 7.57
C ASN A 448 7.64 -22.60 6.54
N GLU A 449 6.45 -22.14 6.21
CA GLU A 449 6.21 -21.17 5.13
C GLU A 449 5.02 -20.27 5.44
N ARG A 450 4.80 -19.24 4.61
CA ARG A 450 3.50 -18.57 4.51
C ARG A 450 2.80 -19.09 3.26
N VAL A 451 1.48 -19.17 3.30
CA VAL A 451 0.68 -19.57 2.13
C VAL A 451 -0.23 -18.43 1.73
N VAL A 452 -0.16 -18.07 0.47
CA VAL A 452 -0.86 -16.95 -0.16
C VAL A 452 -1.81 -17.51 -1.20
N VAL A 453 -3.09 -17.21 -1.06
CA VAL A 453 -4.16 -17.64 -1.98
C VAL A 453 -4.96 -16.42 -2.44
N ASP A 454 -4.62 -15.90 -3.60
CA ASP A 454 -5.22 -14.70 -4.17
C ASP A 454 -6.16 -14.99 -5.34
N MET A 455 -6.74 -16.19 -5.38
CA MET A 455 -7.61 -16.66 -6.47
C MET A 455 -8.94 -17.20 -5.94
N ASN A 456 -9.99 -17.02 -6.73
CA ASN A 456 -11.33 -17.51 -6.38
C ASN A 456 -11.44 -19.03 -6.49
N ASP A 457 -12.50 -19.58 -5.89
CA ASP A 457 -12.94 -20.95 -6.08
C ASP A 457 -11.86 -21.99 -5.72
N ILE A 458 -11.07 -21.71 -4.68
CA ILE A 458 -10.01 -22.62 -4.22
C ILE A 458 -10.36 -23.27 -2.90
N THR A 459 -10.03 -24.55 -2.80
CA THR A 459 -10.10 -25.32 -1.55
C THR A 459 -8.70 -25.76 -1.13
N LEU A 460 -8.26 -25.43 0.08
CA LEU A 460 -7.06 -25.98 0.72
C LEU A 460 -7.48 -27.02 1.78
N ILE A 461 -7.05 -28.28 1.62
CA ILE A 461 -7.36 -29.34 2.59
C ILE A 461 -6.10 -30.07 3.04
N GLY A 462 -5.96 -30.29 4.34
CA GLY A 462 -4.94 -31.17 4.89
C GLY A 462 -5.36 -32.64 4.83
N VAL A 463 -4.44 -33.48 4.36
CA VAL A 463 -4.60 -34.93 4.30
C VAL A 463 -3.86 -35.55 5.48
N PRO A 464 -4.57 -36.17 6.44
CA PRO A 464 -3.94 -36.70 7.63
C PRO A 464 -3.07 -37.92 7.33
N ASP A 465 -2.15 -38.23 8.23
CA ASP A 465 -1.44 -39.51 8.21
C ASP A 465 -2.35 -40.68 8.64
N GLU A 466 -1.79 -41.90 8.64
CA GLU A 466 -2.50 -43.11 9.06
C GLU A 466 -3.00 -43.07 10.52
N ARG A 467 -2.50 -42.14 11.34
CA ARG A 467 -2.89 -41.95 12.75
C ARG A 467 -3.96 -40.87 12.89
N GLY A 468 -4.39 -40.23 11.80
CA GLY A 468 -5.35 -39.13 11.83
C GLY A 468 -4.73 -37.78 12.18
N VAL A 469 -3.40 -37.64 12.11
CA VAL A 469 -2.72 -36.38 12.42
C VAL A 469 -2.67 -35.51 11.15
N PHE A 470 -3.26 -34.32 11.23
CA PHE A 470 -3.27 -33.34 10.15
C PHE A 470 -1.91 -32.68 9.93
N PRO A 471 -1.65 -32.11 8.73
CA PRO A 471 -0.45 -31.31 8.48
C PRO A 471 -0.36 -30.09 9.40
N VAL A 472 0.87 -29.65 9.66
CA VAL A 472 1.18 -28.49 10.50
C VAL A 472 1.87 -27.43 9.65
N LEU A 473 1.32 -26.22 9.69
CA LEU A 473 1.94 -25.00 9.19
C LEU A 473 2.54 -24.24 10.39
N ASP A 474 3.86 -24.09 10.43
CA ASP A 474 4.63 -23.63 11.60
C ASP A 474 5.48 -22.41 11.26
N GLY A 475 5.08 -21.25 11.79
CA GLY A 475 5.77 -19.98 11.60
C GLY A 475 7.07 -19.84 12.39
N GLN A 476 7.38 -20.81 13.26
CA GLN A 476 8.60 -20.87 14.09
C GLN A 476 8.86 -19.64 14.99
N GLY A 477 7.83 -18.83 15.24
CA GLY A 477 7.92 -17.55 15.95
C GLY A 477 8.64 -16.47 15.15
N LYS A 478 8.70 -16.62 13.82
CA LYS A 478 9.41 -15.72 12.89
C LYS A 478 8.52 -15.20 11.78
N LEU A 479 7.65 -16.04 11.25
CA LEU A 479 6.74 -15.67 10.17
C LEU A 479 5.50 -14.99 10.75
N THR A 480 5.02 -13.98 10.04
CA THR A 480 3.92 -13.11 10.46
C THR A 480 2.54 -13.74 10.30
N GLU A 481 2.18 -14.20 9.11
CA GLU A 481 0.89 -14.83 8.83
C GLU A 481 1.05 -16.27 8.33
N GLY A 482 0.15 -17.17 8.74
CA GLY A 482 0.12 -18.55 8.25
C GLY A 482 -0.44 -18.65 6.84
N ILE A 483 -1.73 -18.37 6.70
CA ILE A 483 -2.43 -18.35 5.41
C ILE A 483 -3.06 -16.98 5.20
N ILE A 484 -2.85 -16.39 4.03
CA ILE A 484 -3.46 -15.13 3.58
C ILE A 484 -4.32 -15.44 2.36
N ALA A 485 -5.60 -15.07 2.36
CA ALA A 485 -6.45 -15.21 1.19
C ALA A 485 -7.31 -13.98 0.86
N SER A 486 -7.58 -13.77 -0.43
CA SER A 486 -8.42 -12.65 -0.92
C SER A 486 -9.37 -13.00 -2.07
N GLY A 487 -9.46 -14.26 -2.47
CA GLY A 487 -10.39 -14.72 -3.52
C GLY A 487 -11.71 -15.24 -2.95
N ASN A 488 -12.83 -15.00 -3.65
CA ASN A 488 -14.18 -15.50 -3.33
C ASN A 488 -14.26 -17.03 -3.35
N ASN A 489 -15.27 -17.57 -2.68
CA ASN A 489 -15.52 -19.02 -2.62
C ASN A 489 -14.30 -19.80 -2.10
N PHE A 490 -13.62 -19.24 -1.10
CA PHE A 490 -12.42 -19.81 -0.52
C PHE A 490 -12.76 -20.74 0.64
N SER A 491 -12.22 -21.96 0.60
CA SER A 491 -12.36 -22.95 1.67
C SER A 491 -11.00 -23.39 2.16
N VAL A 492 -10.82 -23.45 3.48
CA VAL A 492 -9.60 -23.93 4.10
C VAL A 492 -9.90 -24.76 5.34
N GLY A 493 -9.25 -25.91 5.45
CA GLY A 493 -9.49 -26.74 6.61
C GLY A 493 -8.62 -27.96 6.76
N THR A 494 -8.81 -28.69 7.86
CA THR A 494 -8.08 -29.92 8.23
C THR A 494 -6.56 -29.71 8.40
N LEU A 495 -6.16 -28.65 9.10
CA LEU A 495 -4.74 -28.34 9.36
C LEU A 495 -4.49 -27.75 10.76
N HIS A 496 -3.25 -27.84 11.21
CA HIS A 496 -2.76 -27.10 12.38
C HIS A 496 -1.95 -25.90 11.92
N VAL A 497 -2.20 -24.71 12.49
CA VAL A 497 -1.44 -23.49 12.23
C VAL A 497 -0.84 -23.01 13.54
N ARG A 498 0.48 -22.78 13.61
CA ARG A 498 1.10 -22.38 14.88
C ARG A 498 2.32 -21.50 14.77
N ASN A 499 2.63 -20.81 15.87
CA ASN A 499 3.85 -20.03 16.06
C ASN A 499 4.05 -18.94 15.00
N TYR A 500 2.97 -18.24 14.62
CA TYR A 500 3.04 -17.06 13.76
C TYR A 500 3.04 -15.80 14.62
N THR A 501 3.74 -14.74 14.21
CA THR A 501 3.88 -13.52 15.02
C THR A 501 2.71 -12.55 14.86
N ASP A 502 1.79 -12.81 13.93
CA ASP A 502 0.57 -12.01 13.73
C ASP A 502 -0.66 -12.92 13.55
N ASN A 503 -1.02 -13.35 12.34
CA ASN A 503 -2.30 -14.04 12.12
C ASN A 503 -2.13 -15.52 11.74
N GLY A 504 -3.00 -16.41 12.26
CA GLY A 504 -3.01 -17.81 11.82
C GLY A 504 -3.52 -17.94 10.38
N VAL A 505 -4.81 -17.66 10.18
CA VAL A 505 -5.43 -17.60 8.84
C VAL A 505 -6.19 -16.27 8.73
N ILE A 506 -5.79 -15.43 7.78
CA ILE A 506 -6.44 -14.15 7.47
C ILE A 506 -7.09 -14.22 6.09
N VAL A 507 -8.34 -13.76 6.01
CA VAL A 507 -9.07 -13.64 4.76
C VAL A 507 -9.69 -12.24 4.68
N GLU A 508 -9.29 -11.46 3.69
CA GLU A 508 -9.68 -10.04 3.58
C GLU A 508 -10.51 -9.78 2.33
N GLY A 509 -11.68 -9.18 2.49
CA GLY A 509 -12.46 -8.65 1.36
C GLY A 509 -13.20 -9.69 0.52
N VAL A 510 -13.56 -10.82 1.12
CA VAL A 510 -14.01 -12.02 0.40
C VAL A 510 -15.50 -12.32 0.59
N THR A 511 -16.18 -12.81 -0.44
CA THR A 511 -17.51 -13.42 -0.34
C THR A 511 -17.42 -14.95 -0.31
N ASP A 512 -18.24 -15.58 0.52
CA ASP A 512 -18.38 -17.04 0.66
C ASP A 512 -17.08 -17.71 1.13
N VAL A 513 -16.81 -17.61 2.44
CA VAL A 513 -15.60 -18.17 3.07
C VAL A 513 -15.97 -19.33 4.00
N TYR A 514 -15.26 -20.45 3.89
CA TYR A 514 -15.42 -21.60 4.78
C TYR A 514 -14.12 -22.00 5.48
N PHE A 515 -14.08 -21.79 6.80
CA PHE A 515 -13.02 -22.30 7.67
C PHE A 515 -13.52 -23.54 8.39
N HIS A 516 -12.79 -24.66 8.31
CA HIS A 516 -13.20 -25.86 9.01
C HIS A 516 -12.09 -26.77 9.53
N ASP A 517 -12.27 -27.39 10.70
CA ASP A 517 -11.31 -28.37 11.23
C ASP A 517 -9.88 -27.82 11.34
N ILE A 518 -9.75 -26.56 11.79
CA ILE A 518 -8.47 -25.86 11.98
C ILE A 518 -8.13 -25.84 13.46
N PHE A 519 -6.89 -26.16 13.80
CA PHE A 519 -6.33 -25.89 15.13
C PHE A 519 -5.26 -24.79 15.02
N ALA A 520 -5.55 -23.60 15.54
CA ALA A 520 -4.61 -22.48 15.58
C ALA A 520 -4.02 -22.31 17.00
N GLU A 521 -2.68 -22.31 17.11
CA GLU A 521 -1.97 -22.29 18.40
C GLU A 521 -0.82 -21.28 18.40
N ASN A 522 -0.76 -20.39 19.39
CA ASN A 522 0.34 -19.41 19.56
C ASN A 522 0.59 -18.60 18.27
N THR A 523 -0.48 -18.15 17.63
CA THR A 523 -0.41 -17.11 16.59
C THR A 523 -0.54 -15.76 17.29
N GLY A 524 0.00 -14.68 16.72
CA GLY A 524 0.03 -13.34 17.32
C GLY A 524 -1.35 -12.72 17.56
N THR A 525 -1.74 -11.70 16.80
CA THR A 525 -2.99 -10.96 17.00
C THR A 525 -4.24 -11.87 16.97
N TYR A 526 -4.43 -12.64 15.89
CA TYR A 526 -5.64 -13.47 15.72
C TYR A 526 -5.34 -14.90 15.26
N GLY A 527 -6.20 -15.85 15.63
CA GLY A 527 -6.09 -17.24 15.14
C GLY A 527 -6.74 -17.44 13.78
N VAL A 528 -8.04 -17.17 13.69
CA VAL A 528 -8.80 -17.14 12.44
C VAL A 528 -9.45 -15.76 12.30
N TYR A 529 -9.11 -15.06 11.23
CA TYR A 529 -9.42 -13.65 11.03
C TYR A 529 -9.97 -13.36 9.63
N PRO A 530 -11.24 -13.68 9.36
CA PRO A 530 -11.97 -13.03 8.28
C PRO A 530 -12.19 -11.55 8.61
N VAL A 531 -11.96 -10.68 7.64
CA VAL A 531 -12.17 -9.23 7.77
C VAL A 531 -12.79 -8.68 6.51
N LYS A 532 -13.75 -7.76 6.66
CA LYS A 532 -14.45 -7.09 5.55
C LYS A 532 -15.00 -8.09 4.52
N SER A 533 -15.50 -9.22 5.04
CA SER A 533 -15.92 -10.38 4.26
C SER A 533 -17.40 -10.70 4.49
N THR A 534 -18.07 -11.29 3.50
CA THR A 534 -19.52 -11.58 3.52
C THR A 534 -19.76 -13.08 3.38
N ASN A 535 -20.76 -13.61 4.08
CA ASN A 535 -21.12 -15.04 4.11
C ASN A 535 -19.96 -15.91 4.60
N VAL A 536 -19.65 -15.77 5.89
CA VAL A 536 -18.53 -16.47 6.52
C VAL A 536 -19.06 -17.63 7.36
N LEU A 537 -18.57 -18.84 7.10
CA LEU A 537 -18.82 -20.03 7.91
C LEU A 537 -17.53 -20.48 8.60
N ILE A 538 -17.54 -20.51 9.92
CA ILE A 538 -16.46 -21.04 10.76
C ILE A 538 -17.00 -22.22 11.55
N GLU A 539 -16.42 -23.40 11.35
CA GLU A 539 -16.93 -24.64 11.91
C GLU A 539 -15.83 -25.57 12.41
N ARG A 540 -15.96 -26.15 13.62
CA ARG A 540 -14.94 -27.07 14.16
C ARG A 540 -13.54 -26.46 14.19
N VAL A 541 -13.45 -25.18 14.52
CA VAL A 541 -12.19 -24.46 14.70
C VAL A 541 -11.83 -24.40 16.18
N GLU A 542 -10.59 -24.73 16.50
CA GLU A 542 -10.04 -24.60 17.85
C GLU A 542 -8.88 -23.60 17.85
N VAL A 543 -8.92 -22.60 18.75
CA VAL A 543 -7.88 -21.56 18.82
C VAL A 543 -7.40 -21.33 20.24
N THR A 544 -6.08 -21.28 20.44
CA THR A 544 -5.46 -20.97 21.73
C THR A 544 -4.12 -20.24 21.67
N GLY A 545 -3.79 -19.48 22.71
CA GLY A 545 -2.51 -18.81 22.88
C GLY A 545 -2.30 -17.56 22.02
N VAL A 546 -3.37 -16.88 21.61
CA VAL A 546 -3.28 -15.65 20.79
C VAL A 546 -3.36 -14.37 21.64
N ASP A 547 -2.76 -13.29 21.13
CA ASP A 547 -2.57 -12.01 21.82
C ASP A 547 -3.84 -11.15 21.88
N ASP A 548 -4.81 -11.37 20.98
CA ASP A 548 -6.11 -10.71 21.00
C ASP A 548 -7.27 -11.73 20.93
N ALA A 549 -8.05 -11.74 19.83
CA ALA A 549 -9.19 -12.63 19.66
C ALA A 549 -8.81 -13.94 18.95
N GLY A 550 -9.21 -15.09 19.52
CA GLY A 550 -8.97 -16.37 18.86
C GLY A 550 -9.69 -16.48 17.52
N ILE A 551 -10.95 -16.03 17.47
CA ILE A 551 -11.70 -15.83 16.23
C ILE A 551 -12.17 -14.39 16.19
N TYR A 552 -11.76 -13.63 15.17
CA TYR A 552 -12.25 -12.28 14.91
C TYR A 552 -13.00 -12.23 13.59
N ALA A 553 -14.24 -11.78 13.61
CA ALA A 553 -15.05 -11.50 12.43
C ALA A 553 -15.91 -10.22 12.59
N GLY A 554 -15.49 -9.30 13.48
CA GLY A 554 -16.24 -8.09 13.84
C GLY A 554 -16.48 -7.08 12.71
N GLN A 555 -15.81 -7.28 11.57
CA GLN A 555 -15.95 -6.46 10.38
C GLN A 555 -16.53 -7.27 9.21
N CYS A 556 -17.24 -8.34 9.49
CA CYS A 556 -17.83 -9.23 8.48
C CYS A 556 -19.36 -9.21 8.51
N GLU A 557 -19.97 -9.62 7.40
CA GLU A 557 -21.41 -9.75 7.25
C GLU A 557 -21.83 -11.22 7.09
N ASN A 558 -23.00 -11.59 7.62
CA ASN A 558 -23.54 -12.96 7.57
C ASN A 558 -22.58 -14.02 8.10
N VAL A 559 -22.09 -13.83 9.33
CA VAL A 559 -21.14 -14.75 9.97
C VAL A 559 -21.87 -15.84 10.77
N VAL A 560 -21.47 -17.09 10.56
CA VAL A 560 -21.88 -18.24 11.37
C VAL A 560 -20.65 -18.89 11.97
N VAL A 561 -20.55 -18.90 13.30
CA VAL A 561 -19.57 -19.69 14.05
C VAL A 561 -20.28 -20.83 14.77
N ARG A 562 -19.87 -22.08 14.52
CA ARG A 562 -20.44 -23.25 15.22
C ARG A 562 -19.39 -24.31 15.52
N ASP A 563 -19.69 -25.16 16.50
CA ASP A 563 -18.87 -26.30 16.91
C ASP A 563 -17.38 -25.96 17.16
N SER A 564 -17.10 -24.71 17.56
CA SER A 564 -15.74 -24.16 17.68
C SER A 564 -15.41 -23.88 19.15
N ILE A 565 -14.14 -24.02 19.52
CA ILE A 565 -13.65 -23.88 20.89
C ILE A 565 -12.50 -22.88 20.91
N VAL A 566 -12.63 -21.80 21.68
CA VAL A 566 -11.60 -20.78 21.78
C VAL A 566 -11.25 -20.56 23.25
N TYR A 567 -9.97 -20.66 23.60
CA TYR A 567 -9.51 -20.58 24.99
C TYR A 567 -8.07 -20.10 25.11
N GLY A 568 -7.69 -19.52 26.26
CA GLY A 568 -6.30 -19.13 26.51
C GLY A 568 -5.83 -17.91 25.72
N ASN A 569 -6.77 -17.10 25.24
CA ASN A 569 -6.55 -15.86 24.48
C ASN A 569 -7.04 -14.65 25.31
N VAL A 570 -6.76 -13.42 24.88
CA VAL A 570 -7.33 -12.21 25.51
C VAL A 570 -8.83 -12.14 25.28
N LEU A 571 -9.27 -12.32 24.02
CA LEU A 571 -10.66 -12.43 23.61
C LEU A 571 -10.94 -13.82 22.99
N GLY A 572 -12.17 -14.30 23.19
CA GLY A 572 -12.60 -15.58 22.63
C GLY A 572 -13.00 -15.43 21.16
N ILE A 573 -14.29 -15.16 20.95
CA ILE A 573 -14.88 -14.92 19.64
C ILE A 573 -15.40 -13.48 19.64
N GLU A 574 -14.99 -12.70 18.65
CA GLU A 574 -15.47 -11.34 18.37
C GLU A 574 -16.20 -11.32 17.03
N LEU A 575 -17.46 -10.89 17.03
CA LEU A 575 -18.38 -10.87 15.87
C LEU A 575 -19.02 -9.49 15.69
#